data_AF-A0A376KN28-F1
#
_entry.id   AF-A0A376KN28-F1
#
_cell.length_a   1.000
_cell.length_b   1.000
_cell.length_c   1.000
_cell.angle_alpha   90.00
_cell.angle_beta   90.00
_cell.angle_gamma   90.00
#
_symmetry.space_group_name_H-M   'P 1'
#
loop_
_entity.id
_entity.type
_entity.pdbx_description
1 polymer ?
#
loop_
_entity_poly.entity_id
_entity_poly.type
_entity_poly.pdbx_seq_one_letter_code
_entity_poly.pdbx_strand_id
1 'polypeptide(L)'
;MSCGGGREGYETLLNTDLRQEREQLGRFMQMVVEHKHKIGFQGTLLIEPKPQEPTKHQYDYDAATVYGFLKQFGLEKEIKLNIEANHATLAGHSFHHEIATAIALGLFGFCRRQPWRCATGLGHRPVPEQCGRECAGDV
;
A
#
# COMPACT_ATOMS: atom_id res chain seq x y z
N MET A 1 -10.92 -6.79 -3.96
CA MET A 1 -11.17 -6.37 -2.57
C MET A 1 -9.92 -5.67 -2.07
N SER A 2 -10.03 -4.47 -1.48
CA SER A 2 -8.88 -3.68 -1.02
C SER A 2 -8.89 -3.61 0.51
N CYS A 3 -7.75 -3.86 1.15
CA CYS A 3 -7.53 -3.66 2.57
C CYS A 3 -6.49 -2.55 2.73
N GLY A 4 -6.82 -1.50 3.49
CA GLY A 4 -5.86 -0.47 3.91
C GLY A 4 -5.56 -0.65 5.39
N GLY A 5 -4.28 -0.55 5.77
CA GLY A 5 -3.76 -0.77 7.12
C GLY A 5 -4.14 0.28 8.17
N GLY A 6 -5.40 0.74 8.18
CA GLY A 6 -5.88 1.84 9.01
C GLY A 6 -5.46 1.78 10.49
N ARG A 7 -5.38 0.61 11.12
CA ARG A 7 -4.86 0.46 12.50
C ARG A 7 -3.75 -0.59 12.62
N GLU A 8 -3.29 -1.11 11.49
CA GLU A 8 -2.25 -2.11 11.35
C GLU A 8 -0.87 -1.42 11.43
N GLY A 9 -0.53 -1.00 12.64
CA GLY A 9 0.61 -0.16 12.92
C GLY A 9 0.70 0.18 14.40
N TYR A 10 1.51 1.17 14.76
CA TYR A 10 1.72 1.54 16.16
C TYR A 10 1.73 3.05 16.39
N GLU A 11 1.43 3.44 17.63
CA GLU A 11 1.59 4.81 18.12
C GLU A 11 2.96 5.05 18.76
N THR A 12 3.51 4.04 19.45
CA THR A 12 4.81 4.11 20.10
C THR A 12 5.48 2.76 20.09
N LEU A 13 6.80 2.73 19.86
CA LEU A 13 7.58 1.49 19.93
C LEU A 13 7.75 0.97 21.36
N LEU A 14 7.48 1.80 22.37
CA LEU A 14 7.67 1.43 23.79
C LEU A 14 6.74 0.30 24.26
N ASN A 15 5.63 0.07 23.55
CA ASN A 15 4.65 -0.96 23.89
C ASN A 15 4.29 -1.85 22.70
N THR A 16 5.12 -1.86 21.65
CA THR A 16 4.87 -2.61 20.42
C THR A 16 5.92 -3.69 20.21
N ASP A 17 5.47 -4.94 20.12
CA ASP A 17 6.30 -6.04 19.62
C ASP A 17 6.12 -6.13 18.09
N LEU A 18 7.03 -5.47 17.38
CA LEU A 18 7.02 -5.41 15.92
C LEU A 18 7.04 -6.80 15.27
N ARG A 19 7.75 -7.75 15.88
CA ARG A 19 7.86 -9.10 15.33
C ARG A 19 6.52 -9.82 15.45
N GLN A 20 5.94 -9.81 16.65
CA GLN A 20 4.68 -10.48 16.92
C GLN A 20 3.55 -9.92 16.04
N GLU A 21 3.40 -8.59 15.98
CA GLU A 21 2.32 -7.97 15.20
C GLU A 21 2.47 -8.26 13.70
N ARG A 22 3.70 -8.21 13.16
CA ARG A 22 3.96 -8.57 11.75
C ARG A 22 3.69 -10.04 11.46
N GLU A 23 4.06 -10.96 12.35
CA GLU A 23 3.78 -12.39 12.20
C GLU A 23 2.26 -12.67 12.22
N GLN A 24 1.52 -11.98 13.09
CA GLN A 24 0.06 -12.07 13.14
C GLN A 24 -0.60 -11.53 11.88
N LEU A 25 -0.13 -10.37 11.37
CA LEU A 25 -0.62 -9.80 10.11
C LEU A 25 -0.34 -10.74 8.93
N GLY A 26 0.87 -11.32 8.86
CA GLY A 26 1.22 -12.32 7.85
C GLY A 26 0.30 -13.54 7.86
N ARG A 27 0.05 -14.11 9.04
CA ARG A 27 -0.89 -15.22 9.22
C ARG A 27 -2.31 -14.84 8.82
N PHE A 28 -2.76 -13.64 9.17
CA PHE A 28 -4.08 -13.15 8.77
C PHE A 28 -4.23 -13.06 7.26
N MET A 29 -3.24 -12.49 6.56
CA MET A 29 -3.26 -12.37 5.10
C MET A 29 -3.23 -13.74 4.40
N GLN A 30 -2.49 -14.71 4.94
CA GLN A 30 -2.53 -16.10 4.45
C GLN A 30 -3.93 -16.70 4.57
N MET A 31 -4.61 -16.53 5.72
CA MET A 31 -5.99 -17.01 5.90
C MET A 31 -6.97 -16.33 4.92
N VAL A 32 -6.77 -15.04 4.61
CA VAL A 32 -7.57 -14.33 3.61
C VAL A 32 -7.38 -14.94 2.22
N VAL A 33 -6.14 -15.24 1.82
CA VAL A 33 -5.83 -15.91 0.54
C VAL A 33 -6.42 -17.31 0.48
N GLU A 34 -6.25 -18.11 1.54
CA GLU A 34 -6.85 -19.45 1.63
C GLU A 34 -8.37 -19.39 1.49
N HIS A 35 -9.01 -18.42 2.16
CA HIS A 35 -10.45 -18.24 2.08
C HIS A 35 -10.90 -17.81 0.68
N LYS A 36 -10.19 -16.88 0.04
CA LYS A 36 -10.42 -16.48 -1.37
C LYS A 36 -10.47 -17.71 -2.28
N HIS A 37 -9.49 -18.60 -2.16
CA HIS A 37 -9.41 -19.82 -2.97
C HIS A 37 -10.55 -20.79 -2.64
N LYS A 38 -10.86 -20.96 -1.34
CA LYS A 38 -11.94 -21.83 -0.88
C LYS A 38 -13.31 -21.45 -1.45
N ILE A 39 -13.60 -20.15 -1.57
CA ILE A 39 -14.88 -19.66 -2.11
C ILE A 39 -14.86 -19.48 -3.63
N GLY A 40 -13.73 -19.74 -4.29
CA GLY A 40 -13.57 -19.54 -5.74
C GLY A 40 -13.60 -18.07 -6.17
N PHE A 41 -13.18 -17.14 -5.31
CA PHE A 41 -13.15 -15.72 -5.66
C PHE A 41 -12.01 -15.44 -6.65
N GLN A 42 -12.36 -15.04 -7.87
CA GLN A 42 -11.40 -14.81 -8.96
C GLN A 42 -10.79 -13.40 -8.97
N GLY A 43 -11.26 -12.51 -8.10
CA GLY A 43 -10.76 -11.15 -8.05
C GLY A 43 -9.39 -11.03 -7.39
N THR A 44 -8.70 -9.94 -7.69
CA THR A 44 -7.41 -9.59 -7.10
C THR A 44 -7.60 -9.07 -5.66
N LEU A 45 -6.76 -9.54 -4.75
CA LEU A 45 -6.60 -8.95 -3.42
C LEU A 45 -5.63 -7.79 -3.52
N LEU A 46 -5.98 -6.66 -2.92
CA LEU A 46 -5.18 -5.45 -2.95
C LEU A 46 -4.82 -5.02 -1.53
N ILE A 47 -3.54 -4.69 -1.33
CA ILE A 47 -3.07 -3.91 -0.17
C ILE A 47 -2.85 -2.47 -0.66
N GLU A 48 -3.30 -1.51 0.14
CA GLU A 48 -3.15 -0.08 -0.13
C GLU A 48 -2.05 0.50 0.77
N PRO A 49 -0.83 0.73 0.24
CA PRO A 49 0.24 1.29 1.06
C PRO A 49 -0.17 2.64 1.63
N LYS A 50 0.11 2.82 2.92
CA LYS A 50 -0.09 4.06 3.64
C LYS A 50 0.97 4.13 4.75
N PRO A 51 1.71 5.24 4.88
CA PRO A 51 2.79 5.35 5.86
C PRO A 51 2.31 5.62 7.29
N GLN A 52 1.18 6.31 7.43
CA GLN A 52 0.63 6.79 8.70
C GLN A 52 -0.82 7.25 8.53
N GLU A 53 -1.51 7.48 9.65
CA GLU A 53 -2.89 7.94 9.86
C GLU A 53 -3.99 6.84 9.85
N PRO A 54 -4.72 6.63 10.97
CA PRO A 54 -4.62 7.30 12.27
C PRO A 54 -3.35 6.98 13.08
N THR A 55 -2.61 5.91 12.77
CA THR A 55 -1.42 5.53 13.56
C THR A 55 -0.20 6.37 13.22
N LYS A 56 0.73 6.51 14.18
CA LYS A 56 2.04 7.14 13.95
C LYS A 56 2.85 6.45 12.85
N HIS A 57 2.77 5.14 12.75
CA HIS A 57 3.40 4.34 11.69
C HIS A 57 2.46 3.19 11.31
N GLN A 58 2.31 2.93 10.01
CA GLN A 58 1.61 1.76 9.47
C GLN A 58 2.62 0.81 8.82
N TYR A 59 2.38 -0.50 8.97
CA TYR A 59 3.32 -1.53 8.52
C TYR A 59 3.42 -1.64 6.99
N ASP A 60 2.35 -1.28 6.29
CA ASP A 60 2.23 -1.17 4.84
C ASP A 60 2.68 0.20 4.32
N TYR A 61 3.89 0.60 4.70
CA TYR A 61 4.37 1.99 4.57
C TYR A 61 4.41 2.53 3.12
N ASP A 62 5.04 1.78 2.22
CA ASP A 62 5.20 2.08 0.79
C ASP A 62 5.25 0.78 -0.04
N ALA A 63 5.30 0.90 -1.36
CA ALA A 63 5.28 -0.23 -2.28
C ALA A 63 6.43 -1.23 -2.02
N ALA A 64 7.64 -0.74 -1.73
CA ALA A 64 8.81 -1.57 -1.47
C ALA A 64 8.69 -2.33 -0.13
N THR A 65 8.18 -1.65 0.90
CA THR A 65 7.93 -2.24 2.23
C THR A 65 6.89 -3.35 2.14
N VAL A 66 5.79 -3.09 1.42
CA VAL A 66 4.76 -4.11 1.19
C VAL A 66 5.30 -5.27 0.39
N TYR A 67 6.13 -5.04 -0.64
CA TYR A 67 6.79 -6.13 -1.37
C TYR A 67 7.63 -7.03 -0.45
N GLY A 68 8.45 -6.44 0.42
CA GLY A 68 9.25 -7.18 1.39
C GLY A 68 8.39 -8.04 2.32
N PHE A 69 7.29 -7.48 2.83
CA PHE A 69 6.32 -8.23 3.63
C PHE A 69 5.69 -9.38 2.84
N LEU A 70 5.19 -9.14 1.63
CA LEU A 70 4.57 -10.18 0.80
C LEU A 70 5.56 -11.31 0.50
N LYS A 71 6.82 -10.99 0.19
CA LYS A 71 7.88 -11.98 -0.04
C LYS A 71 8.17 -12.81 1.20
N GLN A 72 8.22 -12.18 2.37
CA GLN A 72 8.49 -12.86 3.64
C GLN A 72 7.42 -13.95 3.93
N PHE A 73 6.16 -13.71 3.56
CA PHE A 73 5.05 -14.62 3.84
C PHE A 73 4.56 -15.43 2.62
N GLY A 74 5.25 -15.35 1.48
CA GLY A 74 4.93 -16.10 0.25
C GLY A 74 3.63 -15.64 -0.45
N LEU A 75 3.29 -14.36 -0.33
CA LEU A 75 2.03 -13.76 -0.77
C LEU A 75 2.15 -12.91 -2.05
N GLU A 76 3.35 -12.74 -2.59
CA GLU A 76 3.63 -11.79 -3.70
C GLU A 76 2.94 -12.15 -5.03
N LYS A 77 2.50 -13.40 -5.16
CA LYS A 77 1.75 -13.89 -6.33
C LYS A 77 0.25 -13.76 -6.17
N GLU A 78 -0.23 -13.52 -4.94
CA GLU A 78 -1.65 -13.56 -4.58
C GLU A 78 -2.25 -12.17 -4.36
N ILE A 79 -1.42 -11.23 -3.93
CA ILE A 79 -1.80 -9.86 -3.56
C ILE A 79 -1.06 -8.86 -4.45
N LYS A 80 -1.78 -7.83 -4.90
CA LYS A 80 -1.26 -6.69 -5.67
C LYS A 80 -1.44 -5.39 -4.87
N LEU A 81 -0.93 -4.28 -5.39
CA LEU A 81 -0.99 -2.97 -4.74
C LEU A 81 -2.11 -2.09 -5.31
N ASN A 82 -2.76 -1.36 -4.41
CA ASN A 82 -3.59 -0.21 -4.73
C ASN A 82 -2.84 1.07 -4.35
N ILE A 83 -2.21 1.74 -5.32
CA ILE A 83 -1.40 2.93 -5.03
C ILE A 83 -2.29 4.18 -4.94
N GLU A 84 -2.20 4.91 -3.82
CA GLU A 84 -2.89 6.19 -3.64
C GLU A 84 -1.91 7.36 -3.66
N ALA A 85 -2.21 8.39 -4.47
CA ALA A 85 -1.31 9.53 -4.68
C ALA A 85 -0.97 10.29 -3.38
N ASN A 86 -1.96 10.52 -2.51
CA ASN A 86 -1.73 11.19 -1.24
C ASN A 86 -0.84 10.36 -0.31
N HIS A 87 -1.02 9.04 -0.27
CA HIS A 87 -0.22 8.14 0.55
C HIS A 87 1.23 8.08 0.06
N ALA A 88 1.45 8.06 -1.26
CA ALA A 88 2.79 8.16 -1.84
C ALA A 88 3.51 9.43 -1.36
N THR A 89 2.85 10.59 -1.44
CA THR A 89 3.44 11.85 -0.98
C THR A 89 3.65 11.90 0.53
N LEU A 90 2.74 11.29 1.30
CA LEU A 90 2.85 11.20 2.75
C LEU A 90 4.04 10.32 3.18
N ALA A 91 4.42 9.35 2.35
CA ALA A 91 5.57 8.46 2.57
C ALA A 91 6.90 9.10 2.13
N GLY A 92 6.86 10.33 1.60
CA GLY A 92 8.03 11.04 1.08
C GLY A 92 8.38 10.71 -0.38
N HIS A 93 7.51 9.99 -1.10
CA HIS A 93 7.74 9.57 -2.48
C HIS A 93 6.89 10.36 -3.47
N SER A 94 7.34 10.45 -4.72
CA SER A 94 6.44 10.89 -5.79
C SER A 94 5.44 9.77 -6.13
N PHE A 95 4.24 10.11 -6.60
CA PHE A 95 3.27 9.10 -7.05
C PHE A 95 3.83 8.20 -8.16
N HIS A 96 4.60 8.77 -9.10
CA HIS A 96 5.28 8.04 -10.16
C HIS A 96 6.31 7.05 -9.63
N HIS A 97 7.01 7.40 -8.55
CA HIS A 97 7.96 6.49 -7.91
C HIS A 97 7.23 5.22 -7.43
N GLU A 98 6.12 5.38 -6.72
CA GLU A 98 5.36 4.24 -6.20
C GLU A 98 4.75 3.38 -7.32
N ILE A 99 4.26 3.99 -8.40
CA ILE A 99 3.79 3.26 -9.58
C ILE A 99 4.93 2.48 -10.24
N ALA A 100 6.05 3.15 -10.55
CA ALA A 100 7.19 2.53 -11.22
C ALA A 100 7.78 1.39 -10.39
N THR A 101 7.89 1.56 -9.06
CA THR A 101 8.31 0.52 -8.12
C THR A 101 7.34 -0.66 -8.12
N ALA A 102 6.02 -0.41 -8.05
CA ALA A 102 5.02 -1.48 -8.09
C ALA A 102 5.05 -2.28 -9.41
N ILE A 103 5.25 -1.61 -10.55
CA ILE A 103 5.38 -2.25 -11.86
C ILE A 103 6.66 -3.09 -11.93
N ALA A 104 7.81 -2.51 -11.54
CA ALA A 104 9.10 -3.19 -11.56
C ALA A 104 9.13 -4.45 -10.69
N LEU A 105 8.38 -4.46 -9.59
CA LEU A 105 8.25 -5.60 -8.68
C LEU A 105 7.14 -6.58 -9.07
N GLY A 106 6.41 -6.30 -10.17
CA GLY A 106 5.30 -7.12 -10.65
C GLY A 106 4.09 -7.13 -9.72
N LEU A 107 3.93 -6.10 -8.89
CA LEU A 107 2.88 -5.96 -7.89
C LEU A 107 1.78 -4.94 -8.24
N PHE A 108 1.92 -4.19 -9.34
CA PHE A 108 0.90 -3.21 -9.71
C PHE A 108 -0.48 -3.86 -9.89
N GLY A 109 -1.50 -3.29 -9.24
CA GLY A 109 -2.88 -3.76 -9.32
C GLY A 109 -3.84 -2.68 -9.76
N PHE A 110 -3.95 -1.60 -8.98
CA PHE A 110 -4.82 -0.47 -9.27
C PHE A 110 -4.23 0.82 -8.68
N CYS A 111 -4.77 1.98 -9.04
CA CYS A 111 -4.45 3.24 -8.38
C CYS A 111 -5.70 4.04 -8.05
N ARG A 112 -5.75 4.63 -6.85
CA ARG A 112 -6.85 5.50 -6.43
C ARG A 112 -6.54 6.95 -6.78
N ARG A 113 -7.43 7.54 -7.56
CA ARG A 113 -7.43 8.98 -7.84
C ARG A 113 -8.26 9.71 -6.80
N GLN A 114 -7.61 10.54 -5.99
CA GLN A 114 -8.29 11.53 -5.14
C GLN A 114 -8.32 12.87 -5.90
N PRO A 115 -9.38 13.69 -5.76
CA PRO A 115 -9.29 15.11 -6.09
C PRO A 115 -8.18 15.69 -5.22
N TRP A 116 -7.17 16.32 -5.84
CA TRP A 116 -6.07 16.97 -5.14
C TRP A 116 -6.59 17.97 -4.09
N ARG A 117 -6.75 17.53 -2.84
CA ARG A 117 -6.65 18.39 -1.67
C ARG A 117 -5.26 18.15 -1.11
N CYS A 118 -4.33 19.04 -1.47
CA CYS A 118 -3.07 19.18 -0.76
C CYS A 118 -3.37 19.20 0.74
N ALA A 119 -2.82 18.26 1.49
CA ALA A 119 -2.56 18.51 2.90
C ALA A 119 -1.67 19.76 2.95
N THR A 120 -2.18 20.83 3.56
CA THR A 120 -1.44 22.04 3.90
C THR A 120 -0.38 21.67 4.94
N GLY A 121 0.79 21.20 4.50
CA GLY A 121 1.89 20.84 5.39
C GLY A 121 3.26 21.32 4.92
N LEU A 122 3.49 21.48 3.62
CA LEU A 122 4.78 21.89 3.07
C LEU A 122 4.54 22.88 1.93
N GLY A 123 4.99 24.11 2.10
CA GLY A 123 4.69 25.29 1.28
C GLY A 123 5.24 25.28 -0.16
N HIS A 124 5.20 24.15 -0.86
CA HIS A 124 5.54 24.05 -2.28
C HIS A 124 4.30 23.75 -3.12
N ARG A 125 4.08 24.53 -4.18
CA ARG A 125 2.98 24.34 -5.13
C ARG A 125 3.21 23.06 -5.94
N PRO A 126 2.22 22.17 -6.08
CA PRO A 126 2.34 20.98 -6.91
C PRO A 126 2.16 21.28 -8.40
N VAL A 127 2.85 20.50 -9.24
CA VAL A 127 2.80 20.57 -10.71
C VAL A 127 1.53 19.81 -11.21
N PRO A 128 0.54 20.48 -11.84
CA PRO A 128 -0.77 19.89 -12.14
C PRO A 128 -0.81 18.78 -13.20
N GLU A 129 0.25 18.62 -13.99
CA GLU A 129 0.14 18.01 -15.33
C GLU A 129 0.33 16.49 -15.39
N GLN A 130 0.80 15.86 -14.31
CA GLN A 130 1.28 14.47 -14.37
C GLN A 130 0.23 13.40 -13.97
N CYS A 131 -0.82 13.75 -13.22
CA CYS A 131 -1.76 12.74 -12.66
C CYS A 131 -2.86 12.28 -13.67
N GLY A 132 -2.93 12.91 -14.85
CA GLY A 132 -4.07 12.79 -15.76
C GLY A 132 -4.01 11.65 -16.78
N ARG A 133 -2.83 11.32 -17.31
CA ARG A 133 -2.69 10.44 -18.49
C ARG A 133 -2.26 9.01 -18.17
N GLU A 134 -1.57 8.79 -17.06
CA GLU A 134 -0.82 7.54 -16.85
C GLU A 134 -1.61 6.43 -16.13
N CYS A 135 -2.75 6.76 -15.50
CA CYS A 135 -3.66 5.75 -14.94
C CYS A 135 -4.37 4.90 -16.02
N ALA A 136 -4.26 5.27 -17.30
CA ALA A 136 -4.89 4.58 -18.44
C ALA A 136 -4.02 3.49 -19.10
N GLY A 137 -2.81 3.24 -18.59
CA GLY A 137 -1.96 2.13 -19.06
C GLY A 137 -0.96 2.48 -20.17
N ASP A 138 -0.58 3.75 -20.34
CA ASP A 138 0.51 4.15 -21.24
C ASP A 138 1.84 4.35 -20.48
N VAL A 139 2.32 3.28 -19.82
CA VAL A 139 3.71 3.15 -19.32
C VAL A 139 4.26 1.79 -19.68
#